data_AF-A0A1A8NDS8-F1
#
_entry.id   AF-A0A1A8NDS8-F1
#
_cell.length_a   1.000
_cell.length_b   1.000
_cell.length_c   1.000
_cell.angle_alpha   90.00
_cell.angle_beta   90.00
_cell.angle_gamma   90.00
#
_symmetry.space_group_name_H-M   'P 1'
#
loop_
_entity.id
_entity.type
_entity.pdbx_description
1 polymer ?
#
loop_
_entity_poly.entity_id
_entity_poly.type
_entity_poly.pdbx_seq_one_letter_code
_entity_poly.pdbx_strand_id
1 'polypeptide(L)'
;MAASMRLLVRQLARLSHRKVTSTVSGVSCRSACCWRTSSGRCFSDAAEDRSTHFGFETVSEAEKAKRVYKVFENVAQKYDVMNDAMSLGIHRLWKDVLLHVMHPQPGARLLDVAGGTGDIAFRFLDYVRYQLERQKRRDTLSGQSSSWQDISDDRRRESSAVVCDINKEMLKMGKQKADRMGMVSGLSWVVGDAEE
;
A
#
# COMPACT_ATOMS: atom_id res chain seq x y z
N MET A 1 30.32 -10.14 19.06
CA MET A 1 29.52 -10.96 18.10
C MET A 1 28.66 -10.15 17.11
N ALA A 2 28.54 -8.81 17.21
CA ALA A 2 27.67 -8.00 16.34
C ALA A 2 28.29 -7.52 14.99
N ALA A 3 29.59 -7.72 14.79
CA ALA A 3 30.30 -7.27 13.58
C ALA A 3 30.12 -8.23 12.38
N SER A 4 29.81 -9.50 12.62
CA SER A 4 29.75 -10.54 11.58
C SER A 4 28.46 -10.51 10.75
N MET A 5 27.33 -10.08 11.34
CA MET A 5 26.05 -10.00 10.63
C MET A 5 25.97 -8.86 9.62
N ARG A 6 26.79 -7.81 9.76
CA ARG A 6 26.77 -6.65 8.84
C ARG A 6 27.40 -6.97 7.47
N LEU A 7 28.29 -7.96 7.41
CA LEU A 7 28.96 -8.37 6.18
C LEU A 7 28.08 -9.29 5.32
N LEU A 8 27.32 -10.19 5.95
CA LEU A 8 26.45 -11.14 5.26
C LEU A 8 25.30 -10.47 4.50
N VAL A 9 24.72 -9.39 5.04
CA VAL A 9 23.59 -8.68 4.42
C VAL A 9 24.00 -7.95 3.13
N ARG A 10 25.27 -7.50 3.02
CA ARG A 10 25.77 -6.79 1.83
C ARG A 10 26.00 -7.71 0.62
N GLN A 11 26.11 -9.01 0.82
CA GLN A 11 26.48 -9.96 -0.22
C GLN A 11 25.28 -10.50 -1.00
N LEU A 12 24.08 -10.53 -0.38
CA LEU A 12 22.86 -11.06 -1.01
C LEU A 12 22.10 -10.05 -1.88
N ALA A 13 22.36 -8.74 -1.73
CA ALA A 13 21.67 -7.69 -2.49
C ALA A 13 22.15 -7.53 -3.95
N ARG A 14 23.15 -8.30 -4.41
CA ARG A 14 23.80 -8.09 -5.71
C ARG A 14 23.31 -8.96 -6.88
N LEU A 15 22.28 -9.79 -6.71
CA LEU A 15 21.95 -10.82 -7.70
C LEU A 15 20.54 -10.78 -8.32
N SER A 16 19.73 -9.74 -8.09
CA SER A 16 18.39 -9.67 -8.67
C SER A 16 18.20 -8.46 -9.59
N HIS A 17 18.88 -8.48 -10.73
CA HIS A 17 18.54 -7.62 -11.86
C HIS A 17 18.46 -8.46 -13.13
N ARG A 18 17.25 -8.85 -13.53
CA ARG A 18 16.92 -9.17 -14.92
C ARG A 18 15.60 -8.50 -15.26
N LYS A 19 15.65 -7.59 -16.23
CA LYS A 19 14.53 -6.83 -16.78
C LYS A 19 13.69 -7.72 -17.70
N VAL A 20 12.37 -7.57 -17.64
CA VAL A 20 11.39 -8.11 -18.61
C VAL A 20 11.07 -7.00 -19.61
N THR A 21 11.00 -7.33 -20.90
CA THR A 21 10.55 -6.45 -21.98
C THR A 21 9.25 -6.99 -22.56
N SER A 22 8.18 -6.20 -22.53
CA SER A 22 6.89 -6.50 -23.16
C SER A 22 6.68 -5.62 -24.40
N THR A 23 6.30 -6.25 -25.52
CA THR A 23 5.90 -5.60 -26.78
C THR A 23 4.37 -5.51 -26.83
N VAL A 24 3.84 -4.31 -27.01
CA VAL A 24 2.39 -4.05 -27.19
C VAL A 24 2.09 -3.80 -28.66
N SER A 25 1.18 -4.61 -29.23
CA SER A 25 0.62 -4.43 -30.57
C SER A 25 -0.79 -3.85 -30.45
N GLY A 26 -0.99 -2.65 -31.00
CA GLY A 26 -2.27 -1.94 -30.99
C GLY A 26 -3.27 -2.49 -32.02
N VAL A 27 -4.56 -2.35 -31.70
CA VAL A 27 -5.65 -2.46 -32.69
C VAL A 27 -6.62 -1.30 -32.49
N SER A 28 -6.75 -0.51 -33.56
CA SER A 28 -7.73 0.53 -33.79
C SER A 28 -9.07 -0.08 -34.18
N CYS A 29 -10.20 0.49 -33.72
CA CYS A 29 -11.44 0.39 -34.48
C CYS A 29 -12.32 1.63 -34.31
N ARG A 30 -12.99 1.97 -35.41
CA ARG A 30 -13.52 3.28 -35.79
C ARG A 30 -14.93 3.53 -35.24
N SER A 31 -15.19 4.80 -34.95
CA SER A 31 -16.53 5.35 -34.68
C SER A 31 -17.41 5.36 -35.93
N ALA A 32 -18.68 5.01 -35.78
CA ALA A 32 -19.75 5.46 -36.66
C ALA A 32 -21.00 5.76 -35.81
N CYS A 33 -21.40 7.02 -35.86
CA CYS A 33 -22.57 7.60 -35.20
C CYS A 33 -23.72 7.58 -36.21
N CYS A 34 -24.87 7.03 -35.84
CA CYS A 34 -26.13 7.25 -36.56
C CYS A 34 -27.22 7.55 -35.53
N TRP A 35 -27.63 8.81 -35.49
CA TRP A 35 -28.76 9.29 -34.72
C TRP A 35 -30.06 8.85 -35.40
N ARG A 36 -30.97 8.26 -34.62
CA ARG A 36 -32.40 8.25 -34.95
C ARG A 36 -33.23 8.35 -33.68
N THR A 37 -33.95 9.45 -33.59
CA THR A 37 -35.02 9.76 -32.63
C THR A 37 -36.30 9.01 -32.99
N SER A 38 -36.93 8.35 -32.02
CA SER A 38 -38.40 8.31 -31.92
C SER A 38 -38.89 7.76 -30.58
N SER A 39 -39.82 8.54 -29.99
CA SER A 39 -40.98 8.12 -29.18
C SER A 39 -40.74 7.37 -27.87
N GLY A 40 -41.22 7.98 -26.80
CA GLY A 40 -41.13 7.47 -25.45
C GLY A 40 -41.95 6.20 -25.19
N ARG A 41 -41.42 5.43 -24.24
CA ARG A 41 -42.13 4.51 -23.36
C ARG A 41 -41.33 4.49 -22.07
N CYS A 42 -42.01 4.70 -20.93
CA CYS A 42 -41.44 4.52 -19.61
C CYS A 42 -40.87 3.09 -19.53
N PHE A 43 -39.54 2.98 -19.50
CA PHE A 43 -38.87 1.73 -19.20
C PHE A 43 -38.52 1.78 -17.73
N SER A 44 -39.10 0.85 -16.98
CA SER A 44 -38.80 0.55 -15.60
C SER A 44 -37.29 0.58 -15.37
N ASP A 45 -36.85 1.24 -14.31
CA ASP A 45 -35.50 1.12 -13.75
C ASP A 45 -35.35 -0.29 -13.15
N ALA A 46 -35.43 -1.30 -14.02
CA ALA A 46 -35.04 -2.65 -13.70
C ALA A 46 -33.53 -2.65 -13.80
N ALA A 47 -32.87 -2.46 -12.66
CA ALA A 47 -31.49 -2.88 -12.49
C ALA A 47 -31.37 -4.27 -13.10
N GLU A 48 -30.72 -4.38 -14.27
CA GLU A 48 -30.44 -5.67 -14.87
C GLU A 48 -29.71 -6.48 -13.81
N ASP A 49 -30.33 -7.58 -13.38
CA ASP A 49 -29.77 -8.53 -12.45
C ASP A 49 -28.71 -9.34 -13.22
N ARG A 50 -27.58 -8.68 -13.52
CA ARG A 50 -26.48 -9.28 -14.26
C ARG A 50 -25.90 -10.37 -13.39
N SER A 51 -26.09 -11.60 -13.85
CA SER A 51 -25.55 -12.79 -13.22
C SER A 51 -24.20 -13.12 -13.84
N THR A 52 -23.24 -13.47 -13.00
CA THR A 52 -21.87 -13.81 -13.37
C THR A 52 -21.46 -15.08 -12.67
N HIS A 53 -20.53 -15.84 -13.26
CA HIS A 53 -20.10 -17.10 -12.66
C HIS A 53 -18.98 -16.89 -11.65
N PHE A 54 -19.05 -17.62 -10.54
CA PHE A 54 -18.01 -17.72 -9.52
C PHE A 54 -17.73 -19.20 -9.25
N GLY A 55 -16.61 -19.71 -9.77
CA GLY A 55 -16.35 -21.14 -9.76
C GLY A 55 -17.37 -21.89 -10.62
N PHE A 56 -18.13 -22.80 -9.99
CA PHE A 56 -19.19 -23.59 -10.64
C PHE A 56 -20.61 -23.02 -10.45
N GLU A 57 -20.76 -21.91 -9.72
CA GLU A 57 -22.07 -21.32 -9.39
C GLU A 57 -22.31 -20.01 -10.13
N THR A 58 -23.57 -19.77 -10.52
CA THR A 58 -24.01 -18.50 -11.09
C THR A 58 -24.56 -17.62 -9.97
N VAL A 59 -23.97 -16.44 -9.80
CA VAL A 59 -24.27 -15.48 -8.72
C VAL A 59 -24.52 -14.11 -9.31
N SER A 60 -25.29 -13.25 -8.63
CA SER A 60 -25.40 -11.85 -9.07
C SER A 60 -24.04 -11.15 -9.00
N GLU A 61 -23.80 -10.14 -9.84
CA GLU A 61 -22.54 -9.37 -9.82
C GLU A 61 -22.21 -8.80 -8.42
N ALA A 62 -23.25 -8.33 -7.69
CA ALA A 62 -23.09 -7.81 -6.33
C ALA A 62 -22.68 -8.90 -5.33
N GLU A 63 -23.21 -10.12 -5.45
CA GLU A 63 -22.80 -11.25 -4.61
C GLU A 63 -21.43 -11.79 -4.99
N LYS A 64 -21.09 -11.84 -6.28
CA LYS A 64 -19.76 -12.21 -6.75
C LYS A 64 -18.70 -11.30 -6.14
N ALA A 65 -18.92 -9.98 -6.16
CA ALA A 65 -18.01 -9.01 -5.55
C ALA A 65 -17.79 -9.30 -4.05
N LYS A 66 -18.85 -9.61 -3.30
CA LYS A 66 -18.75 -9.99 -1.88
C LYS A 66 -18.00 -11.32 -1.66
N ARG A 67 -18.26 -12.33 -2.50
CA ARG A 67 -17.58 -13.64 -2.41
C ARG A 67 -16.10 -13.55 -2.76
N VAL A 68 -15.77 -12.81 -3.81
CA VAL A 68 -14.39 -12.51 -4.21
C VAL A 68 -13.66 -11.79 -3.08
N TYR A 69 -14.27 -10.74 -2.52
CA TYR A 69 -13.73 -10.04 -1.35
C TYR A 69 -13.42 -11.00 -0.20
N LYS A 70 -14.35 -11.92 0.13
CA LYS A 70 -14.15 -12.90 1.20
C LYS A 70 -13.01 -13.88 0.90
N VAL A 71 -12.81 -14.28 -0.36
CA VAL A 71 -11.65 -15.10 -0.74
C VAL A 71 -10.36 -14.33 -0.55
N PHE A 72 -10.30 -13.07 -0.97
CA PHE A 72 -9.08 -12.28 -0.84
C PHE A 72 -8.78 -11.87 0.61
N GLU A 73 -9.80 -11.62 1.43
CA GLU A 73 -9.66 -11.47 2.88
C GLU A 73 -8.99 -12.70 3.50
N ASN A 74 -9.48 -13.88 3.13
CA ASN A 74 -8.89 -15.14 3.58
C ASN A 74 -7.47 -15.33 3.04
N VAL A 75 -7.15 -14.85 1.84
CA VAL A 75 -5.79 -14.93 1.27
C VAL A 75 -4.81 -14.06 2.05
N ALA A 76 -5.17 -12.80 2.35
CA ALA A 76 -4.33 -11.92 3.16
C ALA A 76 -4.07 -12.52 4.56
N GLN A 77 -5.13 -12.99 5.23
CA GLN A 77 -5.01 -13.63 6.54
C GLN A 77 -4.19 -14.92 6.48
N LYS A 78 -4.36 -15.73 5.43
CA LYS A 78 -3.55 -16.96 5.22
C LYS A 78 -2.08 -16.63 5.00
N TYR A 79 -1.75 -15.57 4.27
CA TYR A 79 -0.36 -15.15 4.10
C TYR A 79 0.27 -14.73 5.42
N ASP A 80 -0.45 -13.95 6.24
CA ASP A 80 0.04 -13.55 7.56
C ASP A 80 0.25 -14.77 8.47
N VAL A 81 -0.71 -15.69 8.52
CA VAL A 81 -0.60 -16.94 9.30
C VAL A 81 0.54 -17.83 8.80
N MET A 82 0.69 -17.96 7.49
CA MET A 82 1.79 -18.73 6.89
C MET A 82 3.14 -18.07 7.21
N ASN A 83 3.24 -16.75 7.11
CA ASN A 83 4.45 -16.01 7.46
C ASN A 83 4.77 -16.18 8.95
N ASP A 84 3.79 -16.09 9.84
CA ASP A 84 3.97 -16.33 11.27
C ASP A 84 4.42 -17.77 11.54
N ALA A 85 3.80 -18.76 10.89
CA ALA A 85 4.15 -20.18 11.08
C ALA A 85 5.53 -20.54 10.52
N MET A 86 5.82 -20.16 9.27
CA MET A 86 7.08 -20.49 8.60
C MET A 86 8.29 -19.79 9.24
N SER A 87 8.10 -18.59 9.78
CA SER A 87 9.18 -17.85 10.44
C SER A 87 9.18 -17.99 11.96
N LEU A 88 8.25 -18.76 12.54
CA LEU A 88 7.99 -18.79 13.98
C LEU A 88 7.87 -17.36 14.58
N GLY A 89 7.23 -16.45 13.84
CA GLY A 89 7.03 -15.04 14.21
C GLY A 89 8.26 -14.12 14.04
N ILE A 90 9.44 -14.64 13.70
CA ILE A 90 10.69 -13.87 13.63
C ILE A 90 10.63 -12.76 12.55
N HIS A 91 9.84 -12.95 11.49
CA HIS A 91 9.73 -11.95 10.43
C HIS A 91 9.28 -10.56 10.94
N ARG A 92 8.57 -10.51 12.08
CA ARG A 92 8.17 -9.25 12.73
C ARG A 92 9.39 -8.46 13.20
N LEU A 93 10.38 -9.15 13.76
CA LEU A 93 11.65 -8.55 14.17
C LEU A 93 12.44 -8.08 12.96
N TRP A 94 12.46 -8.83 11.86
CA TRP A 94 13.14 -8.40 10.64
C TRP A 94 12.54 -7.12 10.07
N LYS A 95 11.20 -6.99 10.08
CA LYS A 95 10.50 -5.76 9.68
C LYS A 95 10.84 -4.58 10.61
N ASP A 96 11.05 -4.80 11.91
CA ASP A 96 11.45 -3.75 12.85
C ASP A 96 12.92 -3.33 12.67
N VAL A 97 13.78 -4.33 12.47
CA VAL A 97 15.20 -4.12 12.19
C VAL A 97 15.39 -3.39 10.87
N LEU A 98 14.58 -3.71 9.84
CA LEU A 98 14.59 -3.00 8.57
C LEU A 98 14.46 -1.48 8.77
N LEU A 99 13.47 -1.04 9.54
CA LEU A 99 13.29 0.40 9.80
C LEU A 99 14.37 1.00 10.68
N HIS A 100 14.87 0.25 11.66
CA HIS A 100 16.00 0.72 12.48
C HIS A 100 17.28 0.89 11.64
N VAL A 101 17.50 0.02 10.66
CA VAL A 101 18.65 0.09 9.74
C VAL A 101 18.46 1.21 8.72
N MET A 102 17.24 1.37 8.18
CA MET A 102 16.91 2.48 7.28
C MET A 102 17.03 3.85 7.99
N HIS A 103 16.71 3.90 9.28
CA HIS A 103 16.76 5.09 10.14
C HIS A 103 16.14 6.35 9.49
N PRO A 104 14.89 6.26 8.99
CA PRO A 104 14.28 7.35 8.25
C PRO A 104 14.13 8.61 9.11
N GLN A 105 14.48 9.74 8.52
CA GLN A 105 14.40 11.04 9.21
C GLN A 105 13.00 11.65 9.08
N PRO A 106 12.61 12.51 10.02
CA PRO A 106 11.47 13.40 9.87
C PRO A 106 11.38 14.09 8.51
N GLY A 107 10.24 13.93 7.85
CA GLY A 107 9.95 14.47 6.52
C GLY A 107 10.39 13.58 5.36
N ALA A 108 10.88 12.38 5.65
CA ALA A 108 11.13 11.37 4.63
C ALA A 108 9.84 10.91 3.95
N ARG A 109 9.96 10.51 2.68
CA ARG A 109 8.88 9.93 1.89
C ARG A 109 9.23 8.47 1.57
N LEU A 110 8.28 7.57 1.78
CA LEU A 110 8.43 6.14 1.52
C LEU A 110 7.54 5.73 0.34
N LEU A 111 8.08 4.89 -0.54
CA LEU A 111 7.31 4.09 -1.49
C LEU A 111 7.47 2.62 -1.08
N ASP A 112 6.36 2.01 -0.66
CA ASP A 112 6.28 0.60 -0.27
C ASP A 112 5.65 -0.18 -1.42
N VAL A 113 6.47 -0.95 -2.12
CA VAL A 113 6.09 -1.70 -3.32
C VAL A 113 5.80 -3.14 -2.96
N ALA A 114 4.73 -3.71 -3.54
CA ALA A 114 4.17 -5.00 -3.12
C ALA A 114 3.78 -5.02 -1.64
N GLY A 115 3.40 -3.85 -1.13
CA GLY A 115 3.11 -3.60 0.28
C GLY A 115 1.63 -3.72 0.63
N GLY A 116 0.84 -4.53 -0.08
CA GLY A 116 -0.62 -4.45 -0.06
C GLY A 116 -1.29 -4.38 1.32
N THR A 117 -0.76 -5.05 2.36
CA THR A 117 -1.31 -4.98 3.74
C THR A 117 -0.84 -3.77 4.54
N GLY A 118 0.16 -3.03 4.07
CA GLY A 118 0.68 -1.79 4.64
C GLY A 118 1.65 -1.96 5.81
N ASP A 119 2.07 -3.18 6.15
CA ASP A 119 2.86 -3.45 7.37
C ASP A 119 4.12 -2.57 7.51
N ILE A 120 4.89 -2.39 6.42
CA ILE A 120 6.10 -1.58 6.44
C ILE A 120 5.74 -0.09 6.47
N ALA A 121 4.79 0.34 5.65
CA ALA A 121 4.31 1.71 5.62
C ALA A 121 3.79 2.20 6.98
N PHE A 122 3.02 1.39 7.71
CA PHE A 122 2.55 1.74 9.06
C PHE A 122 3.72 1.92 10.02
N ARG A 123 4.62 0.93 10.07
CA ARG A 123 5.78 0.97 10.94
C ARG A 123 6.69 2.17 10.62
N PHE A 124 6.82 2.53 9.35
CA PHE A 124 7.60 3.70 8.91
C PHE A 124 7.00 5.00 9.47
N LEU A 125 5.69 5.20 9.33
CA LEU A 125 5.02 6.41 9.82
C LEU A 125 5.14 6.53 11.35
N ASP A 126 4.96 5.43 12.08
CA ASP A 126 5.14 5.39 13.52
C ASP A 126 6.58 5.70 13.94
N TYR A 127 7.54 5.10 13.24
CA TYR A 127 8.97 5.35 13.49
C TYR A 127 9.32 6.83 13.34
N VAL A 128 8.86 7.46 12.25
CA VAL A 128 9.21 8.86 11.97
C VAL A 128 8.48 9.82 12.92
N ARG A 129 7.21 9.53 13.27
CA ARG A 129 6.48 10.27 14.31
C ARG A 129 7.21 10.22 15.65
N TYR A 130 7.70 9.04 16.02
CA TYR A 130 8.48 8.86 17.24
C TYR A 130 9.78 9.68 17.25
N GLN A 131 10.50 9.70 16.12
CA GLN A 131 11.72 10.52 15.98
C GLN A 131 11.42 12.03 16.08
N LEU A 132 10.33 12.48 15.45
CA LEU A 132 9.85 13.86 15.53
C LEU A 132 9.55 14.29 16.98
N GLU A 133 8.82 13.47 17.72
CA GLU A 133 8.50 13.75 19.12
C GLU A 133 9.75 13.78 19.99
N ARG A 134 10.70 12.88 19.76
CA ARG A 134 11.98 12.88 20.46
C ARG A 134 12.78 14.15 20.18
N GLN A 135 12.82 14.61 18.93
CA GLN A 135 13.51 15.85 18.57
C GLN A 135 12.86 17.05 19.25
N LYS A 136 11.54 17.20 19.14
CA LYS A 136 10.79 18.27 19.82
C LYS A 136 11.05 18.30 21.32
N ARG A 137 11.01 17.14 21.99
CA ARG A 137 11.29 17.04 23.44
C ARG A 137 12.70 17.52 23.78
N ARG A 138 13.71 17.15 22.96
CA ARG A 138 15.09 17.62 23.15
C ARG A 138 15.21 19.13 22.97
N ASP A 139 14.56 19.67 21.94
CA ASP A 139 14.59 21.09 21.63
C ASP A 139 13.97 21.90 22.78
N THR A 140 12.79 21.49 23.27
CA THR A 140 12.13 22.08 24.45
C THR A 140 13.02 22.03 25.70
N LEU A 141 13.70 20.90 25.96
CA LEU A 141 14.60 20.74 27.11
C LEU A 141 15.88 21.57 26.99
N SER A 142 16.37 21.80 25.77
CA SER A 142 17.60 22.55 25.53
C SER A 142 17.44 24.07 25.72
N GLY A 143 16.21 24.56 25.92
CA GLY A 143 15.93 26.00 26.05
C GLY A 143 16.23 26.81 24.78
N GLN A 144 16.64 26.16 23.69
CA GLN A 144 16.75 26.80 22.38
C GLN A 144 15.34 26.96 21.82
N SER A 145 14.75 28.13 22.07
CA SER A 145 13.63 28.60 21.27
C SER A 145 14.11 28.62 19.82
N SER A 146 13.43 27.87 18.96
CA SER A 146 13.69 27.84 17.52
C SER A 146 13.84 29.28 17.01
N SER A 147 14.88 29.53 16.22
CA SER A 147 15.13 30.85 15.65
C SER A 147 13.89 31.31 14.88
N TRP A 148 13.61 32.61 14.82
CA TRP A 148 12.54 33.16 13.97
C TRP A 148 12.66 32.71 12.49
N GLN A 149 13.84 32.25 12.06
CA GLN A 149 14.10 31.63 10.76
C GLN A 149 13.51 30.21 10.61
N ASP A 150 13.39 29.43 11.69
CA ASP A 150 12.79 28.07 11.69
C ASP A 150 11.26 28.10 11.60
N ILE A 151 10.63 29.22 11.97
CA ILE A 151 9.16 29.43 11.91
C ILE A 151 8.74 29.79 10.47
N SER A 152 9.62 30.43 9.69
CA SER A 152 9.33 30.79 8.29
C SER A 152 9.50 29.64 7.29
N ASP A 153 10.17 28.55 7.69
CA ASP A 153 10.30 27.33 6.89
C ASP A 153 9.35 26.23 7.40
N ASP A 154 8.08 26.61 7.64
CA ASP A 154 6.94 25.72 7.92
C ASP A 154 6.55 24.84 6.70
N ARG A 155 7.56 24.46 5.91
CA ARG A 155 7.56 23.35 4.97
C ARG A 155 8.49 22.26 5.48
N ARG A 156 8.53 21.99 6.80
CA ARG A 156 8.89 20.65 7.28
C ARG A 156 7.90 19.68 6.68
N ARG A 157 8.26 19.15 5.51
CA ARG A 157 7.42 18.25 4.73
C ARG A 157 6.93 17.17 5.67
N GLU A 158 5.62 16.99 5.74
CA GLU A 158 5.06 15.88 6.49
C GLU A 158 5.62 14.58 5.92
N SER A 159 5.88 13.62 6.81
CA SER A 159 6.36 12.32 6.37
C SER A 159 5.20 11.58 5.72
N SER A 160 5.43 11.06 4.52
CA SER A 160 4.38 10.41 3.73
C SER A 160 4.82 9.03 3.27
N ALA A 161 3.92 8.05 3.32
CA ALA A 161 4.11 6.74 2.73
C ALA A 161 3.09 6.52 1.60
N VAL A 162 3.57 5.98 0.49
CA VAL A 162 2.76 5.51 -0.63
C VAL A 162 2.87 4.00 -0.68
N VAL A 163 1.74 3.30 -0.59
CA VAL A 163 1.67 1.84 -0.71
C VAL A 163 1.21 1.52 -2.12
N CYS A 164 2.02 0.76 -2.85
CA CYS A 164 1.73 0.26 -4.19
C CYS A 164 1.62 -1.26 -4.18
N ASP A 165 0.56 -1.79 -4.78
CA ASP A 165 0.39 -3.23 -4.99
C ASP A 165 -0.45 -3.49 -6.25
N ILE A 166 -0.15 -4.58 -6.95
CA ILE A 166 -0.92 -5.02 -8.11
C ILE A 166 -2.31 -5.52 -7.70
N ASN A 167 -2.44 -6.05 -6.48
CA ASN A 167 -3.67 -6.63 -5.98
C ASN A 167 -4.53 -5.61 -5.23
N LYS A 168 -5.59 -5.15 -5.90
CA LYS A 168 -6.59 -4.21 -5.36
C LYS A 168 -7.20 -4.68 -4.03
N GLU A 169 -7.42 -5.97 -3.85
CA GLU A 169 -8.05 -6.49 -2.63
C GLU A 169 -7.07 -6.47 -1.44
N MET A 170 -5.78 -6.70 -1.68
CA MET A 170 -4.76 -6.53 -0.64
C MET A 170 -4.71 -5.08 -0.15
N LEU A 171 -4.73 -4.10 -1.07
CA LEU A 171 -4.80 -2.67 -0.73
C LEU A 171 -6.07 -2.31 0.03
N LYS A 172 -7.21 -2.96 -0.29
CA LYS A 172 -8.46 -2.78 0.45
C LYS A 172 -8.34 -3.28 1.90
N MET A 173 -7.69 -4.44 2.10
CA MET A 173 -7.38 -4.95 3.44
C MET A 173 -6.44 -4.00 4.21
N GLY A 174 -5.40 -3.51 3.54
CA GLY A 174 -4.48 -2.52 4.10
C GLY A 174 -5.20 -1.25 4.54
N LYS A 175 -6.08 -0.69 3.69
CA LYS A 175 -6.92 0.49 4.02
C LYS A 175 -7.78 0.25 5.25
N GLN A 176 -8.52 -0.86 5.30
CA GLN A 176 -9.33 -1.21 6.46
C GLN A 176 -8.50 -1.38 7.74
N LYS A 177 -7.28 -1.93 7.62
CA LYS A 177 -6.34 -2.04 8.74
C LYS A 177 -5.87 -0.64 9.20
N ALA A 178 -5.55 0.25 8.27
CA ALA A 178 -5.18 1.63 8.58
C ALA A 178 -6.32 2.39 9.28
N ASP A 179 -7.55 2.24 8.80
CA ASP A 179 -8.74 2.85 9.40
C ASP A 179 -8.95 2.36 10.85
N ARG A 180 -8.81 1.05 11.09
CA ARG A 180 -8.88 0.48 12.45
C ARG A 180 -7.78 0.98 13.38
N MET A 181 -6.61 1.28 12.83
CA MET A 181 -5.47 1.83 13.58
C MET A 181 -5.53 3.37 13.70
N GLY A 182 -6.52 4.03 13.10
CA GLY A 182 -6.64 5.49 13.08
C GLY A 182 -5.55 6.20 12.27
N MET A 183 -4.90 5.49 11.33
CA MET A 183 -3.79 6.01 10.53
C MET A 183 -4.27 6.55 9.18
N VAL A 184 -4.85 7.75 9.20
CA VAL A 184 -5.41 8.37 7.98
C VAL A 184 -4.46 9.39 7.35
N SER A 185 -3.63 10.07 8.16
CA SER A 185 -2.72 11.11 7.67
C SER A 185 -1.37 10.57 7.21
N GLY A 186 -0.86 11.11 6.10
CA GLY A 186 0.44 10.76 5.55
C GLY A 186 0.51 9.40 4.85
N LEU A 187 -0.62 8.74 4.61
CA LEU A 187 -0.69 7.46 3.91
C LEU A 187 -1.50 7.56 2.63
N SER A 188 -0.97 7.01 1.54
CA SER A 188 -1.63 6.96 0.24
C SER A 188 -1.48 5.57 -0.37
N TRP A 189 -2.44 5.22 -1.23
CA TRP A 189 -2.56 3.87 -1.78
C TRP A 189 -2.73 3.93 -3.29
N VAL A 190 -1.93 3.15 -4.01
CA VAL A 190 -1.92 3.09 -5.47
C VAL A 190 -2.05 1.64 -5.90
N VAL A 191 -2.98 1.36 -6.82
CA VAL A 191 -3.00 0.08 -7.53
C VAL A 191 -2.11 0.25 -8.74
N GLY A 192 -1.07 -0.57 -8.86
CA GLY A 192 -0.12 -0.45 -9.96
C GLY A 192 0.78 -1.67 -10.06
N ASP A 193 1.25 -1.93 -11.27
CA ASP A 193 2.40 -2.81 -11.46
C ASP A 193 3.65 -2.08 -10.94
N ALA A 194 4.51 -2.82 -10.25
CA ALA A 194 5.77 -2.32 -9.74
C ALA A 194 6.83 -2.16 -10.83
N GLU A 195 6.65 -2.84 -11.97
CA GLU A 195 7.61 -2.85 -13.07
C GLU A 195 7.40 -1.70 -14.07
N GLU A 196 6.27 -0.99 -13.98
CA GLU A 196 5.90 0.18 -14.81
C GLU A 196 6.16 1.52 -14.10
#